data_AF-A0A523XSD3-F1
#
_entry.id   AF-A0A523XSD3-F1
#
_cell.length_a   1.000
_cell.length_b   1.000
_cell.length_c   1.000
_cell.angle_alpha   90.00
_cell.angle_beta   90.00
_cell.angle_gamma   90.00
#
_symmetry.space_group_name_H-M   'P 1'
#
loop_
_entity.id
_entity.type
_entity.pdbx_description
1 polymer ?
#
loop_
_entity_poly.entity_id
_entity_poly.type
_entity_poly.pdbx_seq_one_letter_code
_entity_poly.pdbx_strand_id
1 'polypeptide(L)'
;MGEGRVTTRRSRMKLTDQQRFLVGVLLAAGFFLIEAGVAEIYLARDAQCQAMIENLRIGFGSQDFCMPEWVVFMLSAISRGVVGLLWPKAPSILAWLSMGGFYALVGGGCGQMSPRWGIAIYLAGHISLVAILAGLGYLSQFIG
;
A
#
# COMPACT_ATOMS: atom_id res chain seq x y z
N MET A 1 57.78 18.59 -8.25
CA MET A 1 56.91 17.41 -8.23
C MET A 1 55.53 17.88 -7.78
N GLY A 2 54.59 18.03 -8.72
CA GLY A 2 53.24 18.50 -8.43
C GLY A 2 52.25 17.36 -8.60
N GLU A 3 51.71 16.85 -7.50
CA GLU A 3 50.67 15.82 -7.48
C GLU A 3 49.40 16.30 -8.18
N GLY A 4 49.10 15.66 -9.32
CA GLY A 4 47.85 15.85 -10.04
C GLY A 4 46.68 15.30 -9.23
N ARG A 5 45.85 16.20 -8.70
CA ARG A 5 44.54 15.86 -8.13
C ARG A 5 43.64 15.34 -9.26
N VAL A 6 43.53 14.02 -9.37
CA VAL A 6 42.51 13.35 -10.19
C VAL A 6 41.16 13.60 -9.54
N THR A 7 40.49 14.67 -9.98
CA THR A 7 39.07 14.88 -9.65
C THR A 7 38.26 13.86 -10.41
N THR A 8 37.93 12.73 -9.76
CA THR A 8 36.97 11.74 -10.25
C THR A 8 35.60 12.40 -10.31
N ARG A 9 35.33 13.09 -11.42
CA ARG A 9 34.06 13.73 -11.72
C ARG A 9 33.03 12.62 -11.94
N ARG A 10 32.40 12.16 -10.85
CA ARG A 10 31.28 11.19 -10.87
C ARG A 10 30.21 11.79 -11.77
N SER A 11 30.20 11.41 -13.05
CA SER A 11 29.14 11.76 -13.96
C SER A 11 27.89 11.06 -13.41
N ARG A 12 27.02 11.83 -12.74
CA ARG A 12 25.67 11.33 -12.48
C ARG A 12 25.06 11.12 -13.86
N MET A 13 24.93 9.88 -14.29
CA MET A 13 24.08 9.56 -15.43
C MET A 13 22.71 10.14 -15.12
N LYS A 14 22.31 11.17 -15.88
CA LYS A 14 20.96 11.68 -15.81
C LYS A 14 20.09 10.65 -16.52
N LEU A 15 19.24 9.95 -15.77
CA LEU A 15 18.22 9.10 -16.37
C LEU A 15 17.36 9.96 -17.30
N THR A 16 16.99 9.40 -18.45
CA THR A 16 16.04 10.01 -19.38
C THR A 16 14.66 10.09 -18.74
N ASP A 17 13.80 10.98 -19.24
CA ASP A 17 12.47 11.19 -18.63
C ASP A 17 11.59 9.92 -18.70
N GLN A 18 11.73 9.14 -19.79
CA GLN A 18 11.10 7.82 -19.91
C GLN A 18 11.61 6.82 -18.87
N GLN A 19 12.91 6.79 -18.61
CA GLN A 19 13.47 5.90 -17.59
C GLN A 19 13.00 6.29 -16.19
N ARG A 20 12.90 7.59 -15.90
CA ARG A 20 12.37 8.08 -14.61
C ARG A 20 10.90 7.71 -14.41
N PHE A 21 10.10 7.79 -15.47
CA PHE A 21 8.72 7.33 -15.46
C PHE A 21 8.68 5.84 -15.11
N LEU A 22 9.40 5.02 -15.87
CA LEU A 22 9.41 3.57 -15.70
C LEU A 22 9.85 3.15 -14.30
N VAL A 23 10.88 3.80 -13.76
CA VAL A 23 11.35 3.57 -12.39
C VAL A 23 10.27 3.95 -11.37
N GLY A 24 9.59 5.09 -11.55
CA GLY A 24 8.48 5.51 -10.69
C GLY A 24 7.31 4.54 -10.72
N VAL A 25 6.91 4.07 -11.91
CA VAL A 25 5.86 3.07 -12.13
C VAL A 25 6.19 1.77 -11.38
N LEU A 26 7.39 1.23 -11.60
CA LEU A 26 7.80 -0.05 -11.02
C LEU A 26 7.94 0.02 -9.50
N LEU A 27 8.51 1.12 -8.98
CA LEU A 27 8.66 1.29 -7.53
C LEU A 27 7.32 1.44 -6.83
N ALA A 28 6.40 2.24 -7.36
CA ALA A 28 5.09 2.41 -6.76
C ALA A 28 4.23 1.15 -6.84
N ALA A 29 4.22 0.47 -7.99
CA ALA A 29 3.54 -0.81 -8.15
C ALA A 29 4.10 -1.87 -7.20
N GLY A 30 5.43 -1.98 -7.11
CA GLY A 30 6.10 -2.92 -6.21
C GLY A 30 5.79 -2.63 -4.74
N PHE A 31 5.84 -1.36 -4.33
CA PHE A 31 5.48 -0.92 -2.98
C PHE A 31 4.05 -1.35 -2.63
N PHE A 32 3.07 -1.01 -3.49
CA PHE A 32 1.68 -1.38 -3.28
C PHE A 32 1.47 -2.91 -3.21
N LEU A 33 2.09 -3.68 -4.12
CA LEU A 33 1.93 -5.14 -4.13
C LEU A 33 2.51 -5.80 -2.88
N ILE A 34 3.64 -5.29 -2.36
CA ILE A 34 4.22 -5.78 -1.10
C ILE A 34 3.26 -5.51 0.05
N GLU A 35 2.76 -4.28 0.18
CA GLU A 35 1.81 -3.91 1.23
C GLU A 35 0.52 -4.71 1.14
N ALA A 36 -0.03 -4.87 -0.07
CA ALA A 36 -1.23 -5.64 -0.30
C ALA A 36 -1.05 -7.13 0.03
N GLY A 37 0.10 -7.70 -0.34
CA GLY A 37 0.44 -9.08 0.00
C GLY A 37 0.56 -9.29 1.51
N VAL A 38 1.28 -8.41 2.20
CA VAL A 38 1.43 -8.47 3.66
C VAL A 38 0.06 -8.32 4.34
N ALA A 39 -0.77 -7.37 3.90
CA ALA A 39 -2.08 -7.13 4.47
C ALA A 39 -3.06 -8.30 4.26
N GLU A 40 -3.10 -8.93 3.08
CA GLU A 40 -3.92 -10.14 2.87
C GLU A 40 -3.45 -11.31 3.74
N ILE A 41 -2.14 -11.46 4.01
CA ILE A 41 -1.64 -12.50 4.91
C ILE A 41 -2.18 -12.27 6.33
N TYR A 42 -2.18 -11.03 6.82
CA TYR A 42 -2.73 -10.72 8.13
C TYR A 42 -4.25 -10.92 8.18
N LEU A 43 -4.99 -10.50 7.15
CA LEU A 43 -6.43 -10.75 7.06
C LEU A 43 -6.76 -12.25 7.02
N ALA A 44 -5.98 -13.05 6.28
CA ALA A 44 -6.16 -14.50 6.25
C ALA A 44 -5.88 -15.15 7.61
N ARG A 45 -4.87 -14.65 8.36
CA ARG A 45 -4.60 -15.10 9.73
C ARG A 45 -5.72 -14.72 10.69
N ASP A 46 -6.31 -13.53 10.55
CA ASP A 46 -7.46 -13.12 11.37
C ASP A 46 -8.67 -14.02 11.15
N ALA A 47 -8.99 -14.32 9.88
CA ALA A 47 -10.08 -15.23 9.54
C ALA A 47 -9.88 -16.63 10.12
N GLN A 48 -8.63 -17.13 10.16
CA GLN A 48 -8.30 -18.39 10.82
C GLN A 48 -8.45 -18.31 12.34
N CYS A 49 -8.07 -17.19 12.96
CA CYS A 49 -8.26 -16.94 14.39
C CYS A 49 -9.75 -16.97 14.76
N GLN A 50 -10.59 -16.23 14.01
CA GLN A 50 -12.03 -16.19 14.25
C GLN A 50 -12.67 -17.58 14.10
N ALA A 51 -12.34 -18.31 13.04
CA ALA A 51 -12.82 -19.68 12.84
C ALA A 51 -12.39 -20.62 13.98
N MET A 52 -11.19 -20.44 14.55
CA MET A 52 -10.72 -21.24 15.68
C MET A 52 -11.53 -20.95 16.96
N ILE A 53 -11.79 -19.67 17.24
CA ILE A 53 -12.57 -19.25 18.42
C ILE A 53 -14.02 -19.75 18.32
N GLU A 54 -14.64 -19.62 17.16
CA GLU A 54 -15.99 -20.12 16.90
C GLU A 54 -16.09 -21.64 17.14
N ASN A 55 -15.07 -22.39 16.71
CA ASN A 55 -15.00 -23.84 16.93
C ASN A 55 -14.76 -24.20 18.41
N LEU A 56 -14.05 -23.37 19.18
CA LEU A 56 -13.78 -23.62 20.59
C LEU A 56 -14.94 -23.22 21.52
N ARG A 57 -16.03 -22.61 21.01
CA ARG A 57 -17.20 -22.14 21.81
C ARG A 57 -16.81 -21.37 23.08
N ILE A 58 -15.71 -20.62 23.01
CA ILE A 58 -15.22 -19.84 24.15
C ILE A 58 -16.13 -18.61 24.27
N GLY A 59 -16.83 -18.48 25.40
CA GLY A 59 -17.82 -17.40 25.65
C GLY A 59 -17.24 -16.01 25.88
N PHE A 60 -15.97 -15.78 25.52
CA PHE A 60 -15.32 -14.47 25.57
C PHE A 60 -15.37 -13.82 24.19
N GLY A 61 -15.45 -12.49 24.12
CA GLY A 61 -15.54 -11.76 22.85
C GLY A 61 -14.32 -12.04 21.96
N SER A 62 -14.55 -12.24 20.66
CA SER A 62 -13.48 -12.50 19.67
C SER A 62 -12.44 -11.37 19.59
N GLN A 63 -12.77 -10.17 20.08
CA GLN A 63 -11.91 -8.98 20.09
C GLN A 63 -10.75 -9.06 21.10
N ASP A 64 -10.79 -9.96 22.09
CA ASP A 64 -9.71 -10.10 23.07
C ASP A 64 -8.54 -10.96 22.56
N PHE A 65 -8.76 -11.74 21.49
CA PHE A 65 -7.81 -12.72 20.97
C PHE A 65 -7.44 -12.53 19.50
N CYS A 66 -8.38 -12.03 18.68
CA CYS A 66 -8.14 -11.72 17.27
C CYS A 66 -7.87 -10.21 17.05
N MET A 67 -7.56 -9.80 15.81
CA MET A 67 -7.23 -8.40 15.56
C MET A 67 -8.43 -7.48 15.82
N PRO A 68 -8.19 -6.27 16.38
CA PRO A 68 -9.25 -5.32 16.59
C PRO A 68 -9.80 -4.83 15.24
N GLU A 69 -11.10 -4.48 15.20
CA GLU A 69 -11.82 -4.18 13.96
C GLU A 69 -11.18 -3.06 13.13
N TRP A 70 -10.63 -2.03 13.77
CA TRP A 70 -10.00 -0.91 13.10
C TRP A 70 -8.75 -1.34 12.29
N VAL A 71 -8.02 -2.35 12.78
CA VAL A 71 -6.87 -2.93 12.07
C VAL A 71 -7.36 -3.68 10.84
N VAL A 72 -8.48 -4.39 10.93
CA VAL A 72 -9.08 -5.11 9.79
C VAL A 72 -9.46 -4.13 8.68
N PHE A 73 -10.10 -3.00 9.02
CA PHE A 73 -10.42 -1.95 8.05
C PHE A 73 -9.17 -1.31 7.42
N MET A 74 -8.15 -1.05 8.24
CA MET A 74 -6.88 -0.50 7.74
C MET A 74 -6.19 -1.47 6.78
N LEU A 75 -6.08 -2.75 7.15
CA LEU A 75 -5.48 -3.78 6.30
C LEU A 75 -6.27 -3.99 5.00
N SER A 76 -7.60 -3.95 5.06
CA SER A 76 -8.46 -4.04 3.87
C SER A 76 -8.29 -2.82 2.95
N ALA A 77 -8.19 -1.62 3.52
CA ALA A 77 -7.91 -0.40 2.77
C ALA A 77 -6.52 -0.44 2.09
N ILE A 78 -5.51 -1.00 2.76
CA ILE A 78 -4.17 -1.16 2.20
C ILE A 78 -4.15 -2.21 1.08
N SER A 79 -4.79 -3.37 1.28
CA SER A 79 -4.68 -4.45 0.29
C SER A 79 -5.60 -4.30 -0.91
N ARG A 80 -6.81 -3.76 -0.72
CA ARG A 80 -7.84 -3.70 -1.77
C ARG A 80 -8.18 -2.28 -2.20
N GLY A 81 -7.73 -1.26 -1.45
CA GLY A 81 -7.96 0.14 -1.79
C GLY A 81 -9.44 0.49 -1.96
N VAL A 82 -9.71 1.37 -2.92
CA VAL A 82 -11.07 1.83 -3.25
C VAL A 82 -11.95 0.66 -3.73
N VAL A 83 -11.36 -0.33 -4.40
CA VAL A 83 -12.10 -1.51 -4.88
C VAL A 83 -12.62 -2.36 -3.73
N GLY A 84 -11.86 -2.48 -2.64
CA GLY A 84 -12.33 -3.14 -1.41
C GLY A 84 -13.52 -2.44 -0.77
N LEU A 85 -13.58 -1.11 -0.86
CA LEU A 85 -14.68 -0.32 -0.32
C LEU A 85 -15.94 -0.40 -1.20
N LEU A 86 -15.80 -0.27 -2.52
CA LEU A 86 -16.94 -0.24 -3.45
C LEU A 86 -17.47 -1.64 -3.79
N TRP A 87 -16.59 -2.64 -3.85
CA TRP A 87 -16.92 -4.02 -4.19
C TRP A 87 -16.26 -4.99 -3.19
N PRO A 88 -16.77 -5.10 -1.96
CA PRO A 88 -16.18 -5.94 -0.92
C PRO A 88 -16.14 -7.43 -1.27
N LYS A 89 -17.02 -7.89 -2.19
CA LYS A 89 -17.08 -9.26 -2.69
C LYS A 89 -16.20 -9.52 -3.94
N ALA A 90 -15.47 -8.51 -4.42
CA ALA A 90 -14.58 -8.68 -5.56
C ALA A 90 -13.39 -9.60 -5.22
N PRO A 91 -12.90 -10.41 -6.17
CA PRO A 91 -11.70 -11.21 -5.97
C PRO A 91 -10.49 -10.31 -5.74
N SER A 92 -9.62 -10.66 -4.77
CA SER A 92 -8.46 -9.84 -4.37
C SER A 92 -7.53 -9.50 -5.53
N ILE A 93 -7.38 -10.41 -6.50
CA ILE A 93 -6.60 -10.20 -7.73
C ILE A 93 -7.10 -8.99 -8.54
N LEU A 94 -8.42 -8.80 -8.64
CA LEU A 94 -8.98 -7.67 -9.39
C LEU A 94 -8.65 -6.35 -8.69
N ALA A 95 -8.76 -6.32 -7.37
CA ALA A 95 -8.37 -5.16 -6.56
C ALA A 95 -6.86 -4.87 -6.71
N TRP A 96 -6.02 -5.90 -6.68
CA TRP A 96 -4.58 -5.75 -6.84
C TRP A 96 -4.17 -5.24 -8.21
N LEU A 97 -4.77 -5.74 -9.29
CA LEU A 97 -4.47 -5.30 -10.65
C LEU A 97 -4.91 -3.86 -10.90
N SER A 98 -6.12 -3.52 -10.47
CA SER A 98 -6.68 -2.17 -10.65
C SER A 98 -5.96 -1.13 -9.80
N MET A 99 -5.82 -1.38 -8.49
CA MET A 99 -5.10 -0.49 -7.59
C MET A 99 -3.61 -0.46 -7.91
N GLY A 100 -3.00 -1.60 -8.21
CA GLY A 100 -1.59 -1.67 -8.61
C GLY A 100 -1.32 -0.86 -9.87
N GLY A 101 -2.20 -0.93 -10.88
CA GLY A 101 -2.14 -0.09 -12.07
C GLY A 101 -2.30 1.40 -11.74
N PHE A 102 -3.24 1.76 -10.86
CA PHE A 102 -3.42 3.13 -10.39
C PHE A 102 -2.18 3.67 -9.68
N TYR A 103 -1.63 2.93 -8.72
CA TYR A 103 -0.39 3.28 -8.02
C TYR A 103 0.80 3.38 -8.97
N ALA A 104 0.88 2.52 -9.97
CA ALA A 104 1.92 2.58 -10.99
C ALA A 104 1.85 3.90 -11.78
N LEU A 105 0.66 4.33 -12.21
CA LEU A 105 0.48 5.60 -12.92
C LEU A 105 0.84 6.80 -12.04
N VAL A 106 0.35 6.82 -10.79
CA VAL A 106 0.66 7.88 -9.81
C VAL A 106 2.17 7.93 -9.53
N GLY A 107 2.81 6.77 -9.35
CA GLY A 107 4.25 6.64 -9.16
C GLY A 107 5.06 7.11 -10.35
N GLY A 108 4.64 6.77 -11.57
CA GLY A 108 5.25 7.25 -12.81
C GLY A 108 5.19 8.77 -12.92
N GLY A 109 4.05 9.38 -12.59
CA GLY A 109 3.89 10.83 -12.52
C GLY A 109 4.80 11.47 -11.47
N CYS A 110 4.85 10.91 -10.27
CA CYS A 110 5.74 11.38 -9.20
C CYS A 110 7.22 11.22 -9.57
N GLY A 111 7.57 10.20 -10.35
CA GLY A 111 8.92 9.95 -10.85
C GLY A 111 9.45 11.02 -11.81
N GLN A 112 8.57 11.83 -12.42
CA GLN A 112 8.97 12.97 -13.24
C GLN A 112 9.45 14.17 -12.42
N MET A 113 9.05 14.26 -11.15
CA MET A 113 9.44 15.33 -10.26
C MET A 113 10.87 15.13 -9.74
N SER A 114 11.41 16.14 -9.03
CA SER A 114 12.68 15.95 -8.33
C SER A 114 12.54 14.79 -7.32
N PRO A 115 13.55 13.92 -7.15
CA PRO A 115 13.40 12.69 -6.36
C PRO A 115 12.89 12.92 -4.94
N ARG A 116 13.29 14.03 -4.32
CA ARG A 116 12.93 14.38 -2.94
C ARG A 116 11.43 14.70 -2.82
N TRP A 117 10.92 15.49 -3.76
CA TRP A 117 9.52 15.90 -3.78
C TRP A 117 8.61 14.80 -4.30
N GLY A 118 9.03 14.04 -5.31
CA GLY A 118 8.25 12.90 -5.83
C GLY A 118 7.99 11.84 -4.76
N ILE A 119 9.01 11.47 -3.98
CA ILE A 119 8.86 10.52 -2.86
C ILE A 119 7.95 11.10 -1.77
N ALA A 120 8.17 12.35 -1.37
CA ALA A 120 7.38 12.98 -0.31
C ALA A 120 5.89 13.08 -0.68
N ILE A 121 5.58 13.52 -1.90
CA ILE A 121 4.21 13.64 -2.40
C ILE A 121 3.55 12.27 -2.52
N TYR A 122 4.26 11.28 -3.06
CA TYR A 122 3.75 9.93 -3.18
C TYR A 122 3.40 9.32 -1.81
N LEU A 123 4.31 9.39 -0.84
CA LEU A 123 4.09 8.87 0.50
C LEU A 123 2.96 9.61 1.23
N ALA A 124 2.94 10.94 1.17
CA ALA A 124 1.88 11.72 1.79
C ALA A 124 0.51 11.39 1.17
N GLY A 125 0.43 11.26 -0.15
CA GLY A 125 -0.78 10.87 -0.87
C GLY A 125 -1.24 9.46 -0.51
N HIS A 126 -0.32 8.50 -0.47
CA HIS A 126 -0.60 7.13 -0.09
C HIS A 126 -1.14 7.02 1.35
N ILE A 127 -0.45 7.62 2.32
CA ILE A 127 -0.88 7.62 3.73
C ILE A 127 -2.25 8.27 3.87
N SER A 128 -2.47 9.41 3.19
CA SER A 128 -3.76 10.11 3.22
C SER A 128 -4.87 9.24 2.63
N LEU A 129 -4.61 8.56 1.51
CA LEU A 129 -5.58 7.67 0.88
C LEU A 129 -5.94 6.50 1.79
N VAL A 130 -4.94 5.84 2.38
CA VAL A 130 -5.17 4.73 3.33
C VAL A 130 -5.95 5.21 4.54
N ALA A 131 -5.61 6.36 5.13
CA ALA A 131 -6.31 6.91 6.29
C ALA A 131 -7.78 7.24 5.96
N ILE A 132 -8.04 7.85 4.80
CA ILE A 132 -9.41 8.15 4.34
C ILE A 132 -10.20 6.85 4.14
N LEU A 133 -9.63 5.87 3.45
CA LEU A 133 -10.31 4.60 3.18
C LEU A 133 -10.58 3.79 4.46
N ALA A 134 -9.62 3.74 5.38
CA ALA A 134 -9.79 3.10 6.68
C ALA A 134 -10.86 3.82 7.51
N GLY A 135 -10.83 5.16 7.52
CA GLY A 135 -11.85 5.97 8.21
C GLY A 135 -13.24 5.79 7.63
N LEU A 136 -13.38 5.77 6.30
CA LEU A 136 -14.65 5.49 5.62
C LEU A 136 -15.14 4.06 5.91
N GLY A 137 -14.24 3.08 5.92
CA GLY A 137 -14.56 1.69 6.30
C GLY A 137 -15.12 1.61 7.72
N TYR A 138 -14.47 2.28 8.68
CA TYR A 138 -14.94 2.34 10.07
C TYR A 138 -16.29 3.06 10.20
N LEU A 139 -16.43 4.24 9.57
CA LEU A 139 -17.67 5.03 9.63
C LEU A 139 -18.87 4.28 9.03
N SER A 140 -18.65 3.39 8.05
CA SER A 140 -19.72 2.59 7.46
C SER A 140 -20.44 1.69 8.47
N GLN A 141 -19.80 1.35 9.60
CA GLN A 141 -20.43 0.56 10.67
C GLN A 141 -21.51 1.33 11.45
N PHE A 142 -21.49 2.67 11.43
CA PHE A 142 -22.42 3.50 12.20
C PHE A 142 -23.55 4.10 11.35
N ILE A 143 -23.39 4.10 10.04
CA ILE A 143 -24.34 4.69 9.08
C ILE A 143 -25.21 3.59 8.43
N GLY A 144 -24.87 2.31 8.64
CA GLY A 144 -25.58 1.13 8.12
C GLY A 144 -26.65 0.59 9.05
#